data_AF-A0A497S463-F1
#
_entry.id   AF-A0A497S463-F1
#
_cell.length_a   1.000
_cell.length_b   1.000
_cell.length_c   1.000
_cell.angle_alpha   90.00
_cell.angle_beta   90.00
_cell.angle_gamma   90.00
#
_symmetry.space_group_name_H-M   'P 1'
#
loop_
_entity.id
_entity.type
_entity.pdbx_description
1 polymer ?
#
loop_
_entity_poly.entity_id
_entity_poly.type
_entity_poly.pdbx_seq_one_letter_code
_entity_poly.pdbx_strand_id
1 'polypeptide(L)'
;YKPYHSILDPEQPLTLGPIGFPSHYMELRYSQVKALDDSINIIKEVFDEFSDSFPPEIENSRPERYYHVEDYKLEDAEIAFVAMGSVCGTIKVMVDRLRKKGERVGLLKLITYRPFPKNAIIDSLRGVKKVAVLEKAISPGGNGPVFDEIRSLFYDEMERPEIRDFIIGLGGRDVTFMHIKKIYDMVKNDKGEGLEWIF
;
A
#
# COMPACT_ATOMS: atom_id res chain seq x y z
N TYR A 1 -10.65 -21.84 10.10
CA TYR A 1 -9.41 -22.21 10.82
C TYR A 1 -9.72 -22.37 12.30
N LYS A 2 -9.32 -23.48 12.95
CA LYS A 2 -9.42 -23.66 14.41
C LYS A 2 -7.99 -23.74 14.97
N PRO A 3 -7.48 -22.69 15.64
CA PRO A 3 -6.12 -22.72 16.19
C PRO A 3 -6.01 -23.83 17.25
N TYR A 4 -4.95 -24.63 17.17
CA TYR A 4 -4.75 -25.77 18.09
C TYR A 4 -4.55 -25.34 19.55
N HIS A 5 -4.09 -24.11 19.82
CA HIS A 5 -3.86 -23.59 21.18
C HIS A 5 -4.03 -22.06 21.25
N SER A 6 -5.26 -21.56 21.16
CA SER A 6 -5.54 -20.11 21.20
C SER A 6 -5.65 -19.51 22.60
N ILE A 7 -5.72 -20.34 23.63
CA ILE A 7 -5.86 -19.92 25.03
C ILE A 7 -4.87 -20.69 25.89
N LEU A 8 -4.41 -20.06 26.98
CA LEU A 8 -3.68 -20.74 28.03
C LEU A 8 -4.68 -21.46 28.92
N ASP A 9 -4.58 -22.79 28.97
CA ASP A 9 -5.49 -23.65 29.72
C ASP A 9 -4.65 -24.55 30.65
N PRO A 10 -4.87 -24.52 31.97
CA PRO A 10 -4.20 -25.44 32.90
C PRO A 10 -4.48 -26.92 32.60
N GLU A 11 -5.62 -27.25 32.00
CA GLU A 11 -5.95 -28.61 31.57
C GLU A 11 -5.21 -29.01 30.27
N GLN A 12 -4.72 -28.03 29.51
CA GLN A 12 -3.90 -28.20 28.29
C GLN A 12 -2.65 -27.32 28.34
N PRO A 13 -1.67 -27.63 29.21
CA PRO A 13 -0.56 -26.72 29.49
C PRO A 13 0.34 -26.51 28.27
N LEU A 14 0.70 -25.26 28.02
CA LEU A 14 1.56 -24.82 26.92
C LEU A 14 2.63 -23.87 27.44
N THR A 15 3.85 -23.96 26.90
CA THR A 15 4.89 -22.95 27.14
C THR A 15 4.91 -21.94 25.99
N LEU A 16 4.64 -20.67 26.29
CA LEU A 16 4.69 -19.56 25.34
C LEU A 16 5.91 -18.68 25.61
N GLY A 17 6.59 -18.27 24.54
CA GLY A 17 7.79 -17.43 24.63
C GLY A 17 9.02 -18.08 25.29
N PRO A 18 9.32 -19.39 25.10
CA PRO A 18 10.56 -19.95 25.60
C PRO A 18 11.78 -19.33 24.88
N ILE A 19 12.96 -19.48 25.48
CA ILE A 19 14.21 -19.09 24.83
C ILE A 19 14.44 -19.99 23.61
N GLY A 20 14.49 -19.38 22.42
CA GLY A 20 14.95 -20.05 21.20
C GLY A 20 16.47 -19.97 21.10
N PHE A 21 17.16 -21.10 21.15
CA PHE A 21 18.60 -21.15 20.90
C PHE A 21 18.91 -20.89 19.42
N PRO A 22 20.14 -20.43 19.08
CA PRO A 22 20.54 -20.21 17.68
C PRO A 22 20.33 -21.43 16.76
N SER A 23 20.36 -22.65 17.31
CA SER A 23 20.13 -23.90 16.59
C SER A 23 18.69 -24.13 16.08
N HIS A 24 17.72 -23.33 16.53
CA HIS A 24 16.30 -23.47 16.15
C HIS A 24 15.65 -22.14 15.77
N TYR A 25 16.25 -21.01 16.15
CA TYR A 25 15.63 -19.69 16.01
C TYR A 25 15.40 -19.31 14.54
N MET A 26 16.26 -19.77 13.63
CA MET A 26 16.14 -19.49 12.20
C MET A 26 14.86 -20.11 11.62
N GLU A 27 14.58 -21.37 11.94
CA GLU A 27 13.40 -22.12 11.51
C GLU A 27 12.12 -21.53 12.11
N LEU A 28 12.18 -21.11 13.39
CA LEU A 28 11.08 -20.43 14.06
C LEU A 28 10.75 -19.09 13.38
N ARG A 29 11.77 -18.30 13.04
CA ARG A 29 11.59 -17.03 12.32
C ARG A 29 11.08 -17.25 10.90
N TYR A 30 11.61 -18.23 10.18
CA TYR A 30 11.11 -18.61 8.86
C TYR A 30 9.62 -18.97 8.92
N SER A 31 9.22 -19.78 9.90
CA SER A 31 7.82 -20.18 10.08
C SER A 31 6.89 -18.98 10.33
N GLN A 32 7.34 -17.97 11.09
CA GLN A 32 6.58 -16.72 11.31
C GLN A 32 6.44 -15.92 10.01
N VAL A 33 7.52 -15.76 9.25
CA VAL A 33 7.50 -15.05 7.95
C VAL A 33 6.60 -15.78 6.98
N LYS A 34 6.70 -17.11 6.89
CA LYS A 34 5.88 -17.92 6.01
C LYS A 34 4.39 -17.80 6.35
N ALA A 35 4.04 -17.83 7.65
CA ALA A 35 2.67 -17.60 8.10
C ALA A 35 2.14 -16.20 7.72
N LEU A 36 2.98 -15.17 7.78
CA LEU A 36 2.62 -13.82 7.33
C LEU A 36 2.43 -13.79 5.81
N ASP A 37 3.32 -14.39 5.03
CA ASP A 37 3.20 -14.44 3.57
C ASP A 37 1.94 -15.19 3.12
N ASP A 38 1.64 -16.32 3.75
CA ASP A 38 0.45 -17.13 3.44
C ASP A 38 -0.86 -16.42 3.82
N SER A 39 -0.81 -15.42 4.70
CA SER A 39 -1.98 -14.61 5.06
C SER A 39 -2.50 -13.73 3.92
N ILE A 40 -1.73 -13.54 2.83
CA ILE A 40 -2.15 -12.73 1.68
C ILE A 40 -3.49 -13.24 1.10
N ASN A 41 -3.66 -14.57 0.96
CA ASN A 41 -4.91 -15.14 0.45
C ASN A 41 -6.03 -15.09 1.48
N ILE A 42 -5.70 -15.27 2.77
CA ILE A 42 -6.68 -15.18 3.86
C ILE A 42 -7.26 -13.77 3.97
N ILE A 43 -6.45 -12.73 3.77
CA ILE A 43 -6.95 -11.35 3.71
C ILE A 43 -8.02 -11.23 2.62
N LYS A 44 -7.76 -11.75 1.42
CA LYS A 44 -8.74 -11.75 0.33
C LYS A 44 -10.03 -12.46 0.73
N GLU A 45 -9.94 -13.67 1.27
CA GLU A 45 -11.08 -14.47 1.71
C GLU A 45 -11.94 -13.72 2.75
N VAL A 46 -11.31 -13.10 3.75
CA VAL A 46 -12.02 -12.36 4.80
C VAL A 46 -12.72 -11.12 4.25
N PHE A 47 -12.10 -10.41 3.30
CA PHE A 47 -12.74 -9.28 2.63
C PHE A 47 -13.92 -9.72 1.75
N ASP A 48 -13.82 -10.88 1.10
CA ASP A 48 -14.93 -11.48 0.34
C ASP A 48 -16.09 -11.82 1.27
N GLU A 49 -15.83 -12.52 2.38
CA GLU A 49 -16.82 -12.83 3.41
C GLU A 49 -17.47 -11.55 3.96
N PHE A 50 -16.67 -10.52 4.24
CA PHE A 50 -17.17 -9.24 4.70
C PHE A 50 -18.08 -8.58 3.64
N SER A 51 -17.65 -8.51 2.38
CA SER A 51 -18.46 -7.96 1.29
C SER A 51 -19.77 -8.72 1.10
N ASP A 52 -19.74 -10.04 1.18
CA ASP A 52 -20.92 -10.90 1.02
C ASP A 52 -21.88 -10.87 2.21
N SER A 53 -21.42 -10.42 3.39
CA SER A 53 -22.29 -10.20 4.56
C SER A 53 -23.27 -9.03 4.38
N PHE A 54 -23.08 -8.16 3.38
CA PHE A 54 -23.98 -7.05 3.10
C PHE A 54 -25.18 -7.51 2.23
N PRO A 55 -26.42 -7.07 2.57
CA PRO A 55 -27.64 -7.48 1.86
C PRO A 55 -27.59 -7.08 0.38
N PRO A 56 -27.70 -8.02 -0.58
CA PRO A 56 -27.63 -7.70 -2.01
C PRO A 56 -28.80 -6.84 -2.49
N GLU A 57 -29.90 -6.76 -1.73
CA GLU A 57 -31.10 -5.98 -2.05
C GLU A 57 -30.92 -4.48 -1.81
N ILE A 58 -29.91 -4.08 -1.02
CA ILE A 58 -29.60 -2.67 -0.80
C ILE A 58 -28.56 -2.24 -1.84
N GLU A 59 -28.98 -1.41 -2.77
CA GLU A 59 -28.11 -0.86 -3.83
C GLU A 59 -26.88 -0.17 -3.22
N ASN A 60 -25.69 -0.48 -3.75
CA ASN A 60 -24.40 0.05 -3.29
C ASN A 60 -24.05 -0.25 -1.82
N SER A 61 -24.70 -1.23 -1.19
CA SER A 61 -24.35 -1.64 0.19
C SER A 61 -23.08 -2.48 0.28
N ARG A 62 -22.79 -3.25 -0.79
CA ARG A 62 -21.62 -4.12 -0.83
C ARG A 62 -20.36 -3.29 -1.07
N PRO A 63 -19.36 -3.35 -0.18
CA PRO A 63 -18.10 -2.68 -0.42
C PRO A 63 -17.42 -3.31 -1.64
N GLU A 64 -16.78 -2.45 -2.44
CA GLU A 64 -15.93 -2.88 -3.53
C GLU A 64 -14.79 -3.76 -3.01
N ARG A 65 -14.45 -4.79 -3.78
CA ARG A 65 -13.51 -5.84 -3.39
C ARG A 65 -12.07 -5.43 -3.66
N TYR A 66 -11.57 -4.47 -2.89
CA TYR A 66 -10.16 -4.08 -2.89
C TYR A 66 -9.44 -4.74 -1.71
N TYR A 67 -8.69 -5.81 -1.97
CA TYR A 67 -8.07 -6.61 -0.91
C TYR A 67 -6.71 -6.04 -0.48
N HIS A 68 -5.85 -5.81 -1.47
CA HIS A 68 -4.44 -5.49 -1.25
C HIS A 68 -4.10 -4.08 -1.69
N VAL A 69 -4.64 -3.72 -2.84
CA VAL A 69 -4.54 -2.42 -3.46
C VAL A 69 -5.90 -2.04 -4.02
N GLU A 70 -6.10 -0.75 -4.19
CA GLU A 70 -7.28 -0.16 -4.80
C GLU A 70 -6.82 0.77 -5.92
N ASP A 71 -7.21 0.42 -7.14
CA ASP A 71 -6.93 1.22 -8.33
C ASP A 71 -7.98 2.30 -8.48
N TYR A 72 -7.54 3.51 -8.75
CA TYR A 72 -8.43 4.63 -9.05
C TYR A 72 -7.95 5.34 -10.30
N LYS A 73 -8.61 5.05 -11.43
CA LYS A 73 -8.33 5.63 -12.75
C LYS A 73 -6.90 5.39 -13.21
N LEU A 74 -6.43 4.15 -13.11
CA LEU A 74 -5.07 3.73 -13.51
C LEU A 74 -5.00 3.15 -14.92
N GLU A 75 -6.14 2.78 -15.52
CA GLU A 75 -6.23 1.99 -16.75
C GLU A 75 -5.52 2.64 -17.96
N ASP A 76 -5.50 3.97 -18.00
CA ASP A 76 -4.83 4.78 -19.02
C ASP A 76 -3.85 5.80 -18.42
N ALA A 77 -3.51 5.68 -17.13
CA ALA A 77 -2.72 6.69 -16.42
C ALA A 77 -1.27 6.73 -16.89
N GLU A 78 -0.75 7.93 -17.18
CA GLU A 78 0.68 8.17 -17.39
C GLU A 78 1.40 8.47 -16.08
N ILE A 79 0.70 9.11 -15.13
CA ILE A 79 1.21 9.45 -13.81
C ILE A 79 0.31 8.81 -12.75
N ALA A 80 0.90 8.03 -11.85
CA ALA A 80 0.19 7.44 -10.71
C ALA A 80 0.66 8.07 -9.41
N PHE A 81 -0.28 8.41 -8.53
CA PHE A 81 0.00 8.55 -7.12
C PHE A 81 -0.01 7.17 -6.47
N VAL A 82 0.87 6.95 -5.49
CA VAL A 82 0.78 5.79 -4.59
C VAL A 82 0.74 6.30 -3.17
N ALA A 83 -0.26 5.90 -2.39
CA ALA A 83 -0.40 6.34 -1.01
C ALA A 83 -1.15 5.32 -0.16
N MET A 84 -1.12 5.52 1.16
CA MET A 84 -1.86 4.71 2.13
C MET A 84 -2.66 5.61 3.08
N GLY A 85 -3.81 5.11 3.55
CA GLY A 85 -4.62 5.76 4.58
C GLY A 85 -5.37 7.01 4.10
N SER A 86 -5.61 7.94 5.03
CA SER A 86 -6.59 9.03 4.86
C SER A 86 -6.29 10.00 3.71
N VAL A 87 -5.02 10.18 3.34
CA VAL A 87 -4.64 11.10 2.24
C VAL A 87 -5.21 10.66 0.90
N CYS A 88 -5.50 9.37 0.72
CA CYS A 88 -6.07 8.83 -0.51
C CYS A 88 -7.40 9.51 -0.89
N GLY A 89 -8.23 9.89 0.09
CA GLY A 89 -9.45 10.63 -0.16
C GLY A 89 -9.20 11.99 -0.83
N THR A 90 -8.23 12.75 -0.32
CA THR A 90 -7.79 14.02 -0.90
C THR A 90 -7.19 13.82 -2.30
N ILE A 91 -6.40 12.76 -2.49
CA ILE A 91 -5.79 12.45 -3.78
C ILE A 91 -6.85 12.09 -4.82
N LYS A 92 -7.86 11.27 -4.48
CA LYS A 92 -8.97 10.92 -5.40
C LYS A 92 -9.67 12.17 -5.96
N VAL A 93 -10.00 13.12 -5.09
CA VAL A 93 -10.61 14.38 -5.50
C VAL A 93 -9.68 15.18 -6.43
N MET A 94 -8.37 15.17 -6.17
CA MET A 94 -7.40 15.82 -7.06
C MET A 94 -7.29 15.11 -8.41
N VAL A 95 -7.23 13.78 -8.41
CA VAL A 95 -7.24 12.94 -9.62
C VAL A 95 -8.45 13.31 -10.48
N ASP A 96 -9.66 13.42 -9.90
CA ASP A 96 -10.84 13.84 -10.65
C ASP A 96 -10.73 15.25 -11.23
N ARG A 97 -10.18 16.20 -10.47
CA ARG A 97 -9.97 17.58 -10.95
C ARG A 97 -8.98 17.64 -12.10
N LEU A 98 -7.93 16.82 -12.07
CA LEU A 98 -6.92 16.74 -13.11
C LEU A 98 -7.44 16.00 -14.35
N ARG A 99 -8.17 14.89 -14.15
CA ARG A 99 -8.85 14.13 -15.21
C ARG A 99 -9.84 15.00 -15.98
N LYS A 100 -10.61 15.86 -15.30
CA LYS A 100 -11.48 16.86 -15.95
C LYS A 100 -10.74 17.87 -16.84
N LYS A 101 -9.43 18.01 -16.67
CA LYS A 101 -8.56 18.85 -17.51
C LYS A 101 -7.84 18.06 -18.61
N GLY A 102 -8.19 16.79 -18.80
CA GLY A 102 -7.59 15.90 -19.81
C GLY A 102 -6.29 15.24 -19.37
N GLU A 103 -5.92 15.32 -18.09
CA GLU A 103 -4.68 14.74 -17.59
C GLU A 103 -4.85 13.26 -17.28
N ARG A 104 -3.92 12.42 -17.77
CA ARG A 104 -3.93 10.97 -17.55
C ARG A 104 -3.29 10.60 -16.22
N VAL A 105 -4.03 10.84 -15.13
CA VAL A 105 -3.56 10.60 -13.76
C VAL A 105 -4.40 9.57 -13.00
N GLY A 106 -3.75 8.71 -12.23
CA GLY A 106 -4.42 7.73 -11.37
C GLY A 106 -3.89 7.74 -9.95
N LEU A 107 -4.51 6.92 -9.10
CA LEU A 107 -4.06 6.63 -7.75
C LEU A 107 -4.09 5.12 -7.53
N LEU A 108 -2.99 4.58 -7.02
CA LEU A 108 -2.94 3.28 -6.37
C LEU A 108 -2.99 3.50 -4.86
N LYS A 109 -4.08 3.10 -4.22
CA LYS A 109 -4.18 3.11 -2.76
C LYS A 109 -3.72 1.75 -2.24
N LEU A 110 -2.67 1.76 -1.42
CA LEU A 110 -2.26 0.56 -0.67
C LEU A 110 -3.23 0.32 0.49
N ILE A 111 -3.72 -0.91 0.59
CA ILE A 111 -4.61 -1.37 1.67
C ILE A 111 -3.84 -2.30 2.61
N THR A 112 -3.17 -3.30 2.03
CA THR A 112 -2.32 -4.23 2.77
C THR A 112 -0.85 -3.80 2.64
N TYR A 113 -0.18 -3.45 3.74
CA TYR A 113 1.27 -3.19 3.74
C TYR A 113 2.10 -4.45 4.00
N ARG A 114 1.61 -5.37 4.83
CA ARG A 114 2.26 -6.66 5.12
C ARG A 114 1.22 -7.78 5.21
N PRO A 115 1.42 -8.92 4.53
CA PRO A 115 2.48 -9.18 3.54
C PRO A 115 2.41 -8.20 2.36
N PHE A 116 3.57 -7.73 1.87
CA PHE A 116 3.60 -6.65 0.88
C PHE A 116 3.09 -7.18 -0.48
N PRO A 117 2.06 -6.57 -1.09
CA PRO A 117 1.33 -7.18 -2.20
C PRO A 117 2.01 -6.95 -3.56
N LYS A 118 3.17 -7.57 -3.75
CA LYS A 118 4.10 -7.33 -4.88
C LYS A 118 3.43 -7.40 -6.25
N ASN A 119 2.79 -8.53 -6.55
CA ASN A 119 2.18 -8.78 -7.87
C ASN A 119 1.07 -7.78 -8.16
N ALA A 120 0.21 -7.49 -7.17
CA ALA A 120 -0.88 -6.55 -7.33
C ALA A 120 -0.36 -5.13 -7.64
N ILE A 121 0.72 -4.68 -6.97
CA ILE A 121 1.33 -3.37 -7.24
C ILE A 121 1.93 -3.32 -8.65
N ILE A 122 2.69 -4.35 -9.05
CA ILE A 122 3.32 -4.43 -10.38
C ILE A 122 2.25 -4.40 -11.47
N ASP A 123 1.20 -5.21 -11.32
CA ASP A 123 0.11 -5.28 -12.30
C ASP A 123 -0.64 -3.95 -12.41
N SER A 124 -0.92 -3.27 -11.28
CA SER A 124 -1.67 -2.01 -11.25
C SER A 124 -0.90 -0.82 -11.80
N LEU A 125 0.43 -0.84 -11.71
CA LEU A 125 1.30 0.24 -12.20
C LEU A 125 1.93 -0.08 -13.56
N ARG A 126 1.57 -1.21 -14.19
CA ARG A 126 2.09 -1.58 -15.51
C ARG A 126 1.71 -0.50 -16.54
N GLY A 127 2.69 -0.04 -17.32
CA GLY A 127 2.49 0.99 -18.35
C GLY A 127 2.43 2.43 -17.82
N VAL A 128 2.39 2.63 -16.50
CA VAL A 128 2.55 3.96 -15.89
C VAL A 128 3.98 4.45 -16.15
N LYS A 129 4.14 5.73 -16.50
CA LYS A 129 5.46 6.31 -16.80
C LYS A 129 6.11 6.93 -15.58
N LYS A 130 5.31 7.55 -14.70
CA LYS A 130 5.79 8.22 -13.49
C LYS A 130 4.94 7.87 -12.28
N VAL A 131 5.59 7.61 -11.16
CA VAL A 131 4.96 7.26 -9.90
C VAL A 131 5.41 8.25 -8.83
N ALA A 132 4.43 8.86 -8.15
CA ALA A 132 4.64 9.72 -7.00
C ALA A 132 4.18 8.97 -5.74
N VAL A 133 5.12 8.55 -4.91
CA VAL A 133 4.82 7.88 -3.64
C VAL A 133 4.65 8.95 -2.56
N LEU A 134 3.48 9.00 -1.93
CA LEU A 134 3.14 9.95 -0.89
C LEU A 134 2.93 9.22 0.42
N GLU A 135 3.78 9.51 1.40
CA GLU A 135 3.71 8.84 2.70
C GLU A 135 3.98 9.77 3.88
N LYS A 136 3.47 9.34 5.04
CA LYS A 136 3.60 10.04 6.33
C LYS A 136 4.62 9.34 7.23
N ALA A 137 5.71 8.88 6.63
CA ALA A 137 6.78 8.16 7.30
C ALA A 137 8.10 8.47 6.59
N ILE A 138 9.19 8.47 7.34
CA ILE A 138 10.54 8.65 6.81
C ILE A 138 11.48 7.81 7.65
N SER A 139 12.39 7.09 6.99
CA SER A 139 13.51 6.45 7.67
C SER A 139 14.65 7.48 7.78
N PRO A 140 15.07 7.93 8.97
CA PRO A 140 16.13 8.93 9.09
C PRO A 140 17.43 8.45 8.42
N GLY A 141 17.94 9.25 7.47
CA GLY A 141 19.10 8.89 6.65
C GLY A 141 18.80 8.01 5.42
N GLY A 142 17.52 7.68 5.20
CA GLY A 142 17.02 6.97 4.03
C GLY A 142 15.80 7.66 3.42
N ASN A 143 14.92 6.87 2.81
CA ASN A 143 13.70 7.34 2.16
C ASN A 143 12.45 6.91 2.94
N GLY A 144 11.29 7.18 2.37
CA GLY A 144 10.02 6.65 2.80
C GLY A 144 9.98 5.11 2.66
N PRO A 145 9.50 4.38 3.69
CA PRO A 145 9.43 2.92 3.66
C PRO A 145 8.49 2.33 2.59
N VAL A 146 7.48 3.08 2.11
CA VAL A 146 6.65 2.62 0.99
C VAL A 146 7.38 2.84 -0.32
N PHE A 147 8.06 3.98 -0.47
CA PHE A 147 8.87 4.26 -1.65
C PHE A 147 9.95 3.22 -1.87
N ASP A 148 10.73 2.87 -0.84
CA ASP A 148 11.82 1.90 -0.98
C ASP A 148 11.32 0.51 -1.42
N GLU A 149 10.17 0.07 -0.87
CA GLU A 149 9.54 -1.19 -1.26
C GLU A 149 9.08 -1.15 -2.72
N ILE A 150 8.36 -0.09 -3.14
CA ILE A 150 7.90 0.04 -4.54
C ILE A 150 9.10 0.10 -5.49
N ARG A 151 10.10 0.91 -5.17
CA ARG A 151 11.32 1.03 -6.00
C ARG A 151 12.04 -0.30 -6.12
N SER A 152 12.10 -1.09 -5.05
CA SER A 152 12.69 -2.42 -5.08
C SER A 152 11.91 -3.39 -5.98
N LEU A 153 10.57 -3.30 -6.06
CA LEU A 153 9.77 -4.17 -6.93
C LEU A 153 10.10 -3.97 -8.42
N PHE A 154 10.36 -2.73 -8.82
CA PHE A 154 10.62 -2.36 -10.22
C PHE A 154 12.11 -2.37 -10.58
N TYR A 155 13.00 -2.81 -9.68
CA TYR A 155 14.44 -2.80 -9.96
C TYR A 155 14.81 -3.75 -11.11
N ASP A 156 14.21 -4.95 -11.11
CA ASP A 156 14.45 -6.02 -12.09
C ASP A 156 13.43 -6.02 -13.26
N GLU A 157 12.46 -5.11 -13.24
CA GLU A 157 11.48 -4.97 -14.32
C GLU A 157 12.10 -4.29 -15.55
N MET A 158 11.83 -4.85 -16.75
CA MET A 158 12.34 -4.29 -18.01
C MET A 158 11.77 -2.91 -18.28
N GLU A 159 10.46 -2.75 -18.05
CA GLU A 159 9.76 -1.48 -18.12
C GLU A 159 9.47 -1.02 -16.70
N ARG A 160 10.04 0.11 -16.31
CA ARG A 160 9.86 0.68 -14.97
C ARG A 160 9.51 2.16 -15.05
N PRO A 161 8.55 2.63 -14.23
CA PRO A 161 8.28 4.04 -14.11
C PRO A 161 9.44 4.77 -13.46
N GLU A 162 9.52 6.07 -13.71
CA GLU A 162 10.24 6.97 -12.80
C GLU A 162 9.47 7.04 -11.48
N ILE A 163 10.08 6.58 -10.39
CA ILE A 163 9.45 6.56 -9.05
C ILE A 163 10.09 7.64 -8.20
N ARG A 164 9.28 8.51 -7.59
CA ARG A 164 9.71 9.62 -6.73
C ARG A 164 9.03 9.59 -5.37
N ASP A 165 9.75 10.02 -4.34
CA ASP A 165 9.32 10.00 -2.95
C ASP A 165 8.88 11.37 -2.46
N PHE A 166 7.75 11.44 -1.76
CA PHE A 166 7.18 12.65 -1.22
C PHE A 166 6.73 12.46 0.23
N ILE A 167 7.42 13.14 1.14
CA ILE A 167 7.10 13.15 2.57
C ILE A 167 6.07 14.23 2.85
N ILE A 168 4.93 13.81 3.40
CA ILE A 168 3.78 14.66 3.68
C ILE A 168 3.26 14.42 5.10
N GLY A 169 2.57 15.41 5.67
CA GLY A 169 1.66 15.21 6.80
C GLY A 169 2.22 14.60 8.09
N LEU A 170 3.54 14.62 8.29
CA LEU A 170 4.18 14.19 9.53
C LEU A 170 3.70 15.04 10.71
N GLY A 171 3.58 14.42 11.89
CA GLY A 171 3.11 15.09 13.10
C GLY A 171 1.65 15.57 13.03
N GLY A 172 0.84 15.01 12.12
CA GLY A 172 -0.55 15.43 11.93
C GLY A 172 -0.71 16.72 11.13
N ARG A 173 0.35 17.20 10.46
CA ARG A 173 0.28 18.35 9.55
C ARG A 173 -0.74 18.09 8.44
N ASP A 174 -1.53 19.11 8.11
CA ASP A 174 -2.59 18.98 7.12
C ASP A 174 -2.03 18.76 5.70
N VAL A 175 -2.76 17.98 4.90
CA VAL A 175 -2.41 17.67 3.50
C VAL A 175 -3.51 18.17 2.59
N THR A 176 -3.30 19.36 2.03
CA THR A 176 -4.30 20.07 1.24
C THR A 176 -4.28 19.65 -0.24
N PHE A 177 -5.31 20.04 -0.98
CA PHE A 177 -5.34 19.93 -2.43
C PHE A 177 -4.17 20.67 -3.11
N MET A 178 -3.68 21.76 -2.53
CA MET A 178 -2.54 22.49 -3.10
C MET A 178 -1.25 21.68 -2.99
N HIS A 179 -1.08 20.90 -1.91
CA HIS A 179 0.05 19.98 -1.77
C HIS A 179 0.02 18.90 -2.83
N ILE A 180 -1.12 18.23 -3.03
CA ILE A 180 -1.25 17.18 -4.07
C ILE A 180 -1.04 17.76 -5.48
N LYS A 181 -1.58 18.96 -5.74
CA LYS A 181 -1.35 19.64 -7.02
C LYS A 181 0.13 20.00 -7.23
N LYS A 182 0.81 20.49 -6.19
CA LYS A 182 2.26 20.80 -6.25
C LYS A 182 3.06 19.56 -6.61
N ILE A 183 2.79 18.42 -5.95
CA ILE A 183 3.44 17.14 -6.23
C ILE A 183 3.21 16.73 -7.69
N TYR A 184 1.95 16.80 -8.15
CA TYR A 184 1.62 16.55 -9.56
C TYR A 184 2.42 17.43 -10.52
N ASP A 185 2.45 18.74 -10.29
CA ASP A 185 3.17 19.68 -11.15
C ASP A 185 4.69 19.39 -11.16
N MET A 186 5.26 18.97 -10.03
CA MET A 186 6.67 18.57 -9.93
C MET A 186 6.98 17.32 -10.76
N VAL A 187 6.12 16.30 -10.67
CA VAL A 187 6.28 15.03 -11.41
C VAL A 187 6.02 15.22 -12.91
N LYS A 188 4.98 15.98 -13.27
CA LYS A 188 4.66 16.26 -14.68
C LYS A 188 5.79 17.00 -15.39
N ASN A 189 6.39 17.98 -14.73
CA ASN A 189 7.39 18.87 -15.33
C ASN A 189 8.85 18.47 -15.04
N ASP A 190 9.09 17.26 -14.51
CA ASP A 190 10.44 16.76 -14.21
C ASP A 190 11.25 17.70 -13.29
N LYS A 191 10.58 18.25 -12.27
CA LYS A 191 11.17 19.20 -11.32
C LYS A 191 11.39 18.60 -9.95
N GLY A 192 12.51 18.95 -9.31
CA GLY A 192 12.86 18.53 -7.96
C GLY A 192 13.78 17.33 -7.92
N GLU A 193 14.01 16.81 -6.71
CA GLU A 193 14.90 15.70 -6.42
C GLU A 193 14.14 14.36 -6.30
N GLY A 194 14.86 13.27 -6.04
CA GLY A 194 14.27 11.95 -5.84
C GLY A 194 13.39 11.85 -4.58
N LEU A 195 13.75 12.59 -3.52
CA LEU A 195 13.04 12.69 -2.24
C LEU A 195 12.66 14.15 -1.99
N GLU A 196 11.38 14.43 -1.76
CA GLU A 196 10.87 15.78 -1.61
C GLU A 196 10.01 15.94 -0.35
N TRP A 197 10.16 17.07 0.33
CA TRP A 197 9.39 17.40 1.52
C TRP A 197 8.31 18.43 1.18
N ILE A 198 7.07 18.09 1.47
CA ILE A 198 5.93 18.94 1.14
C ILE A 198 5.36 19.51 2.44
N PHE A 199 5.73 20.77 2.67
CA PHE A 199 5.33 21.60 3.80
C PHE A 199 4.02 22.32 3.54
#